data_AF-A0A1F3KFS0-F1
#
_entry.id   AF-A0A1F3KFS0-F1
#
_cell.length_a   1.000
_cell.length_b   1.000
_cell.length_c   1.000
_cell.angle_alpha   90.00
_cell.angle_beta   90.00
_cell.angle_gamma   90.00
#
_symmetry.space_group_name_H-M   'P 1'
#
loop_
_entity.id
_entity.type
_entity.pdbx_description
1 polymer ?
#
loop_
_entity_poly.entity_id
_entity_poly.type
_entity_poly.pdbx_seq_one_letter_code
_entity_poly.pdbx_strand_id
1 'polypeptide(L)'
;MKKLLHLELIKNLSYTNFWVIAGLWALLYVLIMIIICMINIGLPGIESKPYLQFPQVWSMGTWIASFFNLLLGIIMIVSVSNEFAFKTFRSQMICGLTRNQLIAGKGLFTILLAVFSMVIVFLVSLVIGIIYTNFGSETSIFEKSYLLLVYFIQAIAYMAMGLFIAVIIRNAALSILTFILYFFPMEFILRSFLPETVQQFFPVKIISNLTPSPDIFQLSASPQMVTNINGQISEGAPPVADLPLNIILIVSIAYIVIFYAASVMIIRKRNL
;
A
#
# COMPACT_ATOMS: atom_id res chain seq x y z
N MET A 1 -23.87 7.25 -11.66
CA MET A 1 -22.65 6.59 -11.12
C MET A 1 -22.28 5.31 -11.89
N LYS A 2 -23.20 4.35 -12.10
CA LYS A 2 -22.90 3.11 -12.86
C LYS A 2 -22.30 3.34 -14.25
N LYS A 3 -22.87 4.24 -15.06
CA LYS A 3 -22.36 4.60 -16.40
C LYS A 3 -20.94 5.16 -16.37
N LEU A 4 -20.60 5.96 -15.35
CA LEU A 4 -19.28 6.57 -15.18
C LEU A 4 -18.21 5.52 -14.84
N LEU A 5 -18.52 4.65 -13.88
CA LEU A 5 -17.63 3.54 -13.50
C LEU A 5 -17.43 2.58 -14.66
N HIS A 6 -18.49 2.30 -15.43
CA HIS A 6 -18.40 1.43 -16.59
C HIS A 6 -17.46 1.99 -17.68
N LEU A 7 -17.53 3.30 -17.94
CA LEU A 7 -16.62 3.97 -18.89
C LEU A 7 -15.16 3.92 -18.42
N GLU A 8 -14.91 4.13 -17.13
CA GLU A 8 -13.57 3.99 -16.54
C GLU A 8 -13.06 2.55 -16.63
N LEU A 9 -13.91 1.55 -16.34
CA LEU A 9 -13.57 0.14 -16.44
C LEU A 9 -13.20 -0.25 -17.86
N ILE A 10 -14.07 0.05 -18.84
CA ILE A 10 -13.83 -0.34 -20.23
C ILE A 10 -12.49 0.22 -20.70
N LYS A 11 -12.22 1.48 -20.39
CA LYS A 11 -10.96 2.14 -20.75
C LYS A 11 -9.77 1.42 -20.12
N ASN A 12 -9.75 1.26 -18.79
CA ASN A 12 -8.58 0.69 -18.11
C ASN A 12 -8.41 -0.82 -18.41
N LEU A 13 -9.51 -1.59 -18.44
CA LEU A 13 -9.49 -3.02 -18.76
C LEU A 13 -9.18 -3.32 -20.23
N SER A 14 -9.37 -2.36 -21.14
CA SER A 14 -9.00 -2.54 -22.55
C SER A 14 -7.49 -2.43 -22.78
N TYR A 15 -6.73 -1.84 -21.86
CA TYR A 15 -5.28 -1.68 -22.02
C TYR A 15 -4.51 -2.90 -21.52
N THR A 16 -3.65 -3.47 -22.37
CA THR A 16 -2.77 -4.59 -21.99
C THR A 16 -1.88 -4.23 -20.80
N ASN A 17 -1.37 -2.99 -20.75
CA ASN A 17 -0.51 -2.52 -19.66
C ASN A 17 -1.18 -2.63 -18.28
N PHE A 18 -2.50 -2.41 -18.22
CA PHE A 18 -3.25 -2.58 -16.98
C PHE A 18 -3.20 -4.04 -16.50
N TRP A 19 -3.53 -4.98 -17.38
CA TRP A 19 -3.52 -6.41 -17.07
C TRP A 19 -2.12 -6.93 -16.74
N VAL A 20 -1.10 -6.44 -17.43
CA VAL A 20 0.29 -6.82 -17.14
C VAL A 20 0.68 -6.40 -15.73
N ILE A 21 0.41 -5.15 -15.32
CA ILE A 21 0.81 -4.67 -14.00
C ILE A 21 -0.08 -5.27 -12.90
N ALA A 22 -1.39 -5.39 -13.11
CA ALA A 22 -2.30 -6.02 -12.16
C ALA A 22 -2.02 -7.52 -11.99
N GLY A 23 -1.74 -8.22 -13.10
CA GLY A 23 -1.32 -9.61 -13.10
C GLY A 23 0.05 -9.81 -12.44
N LEU A 24 1.01 -8.91 -12.69
CA LEU A 24 2.31 -8.92 -12.03
C LEU A 24 2.17 -8.70 -10.53
N TRP A 25 1.33 -7.76 -10.10
CA TRP A 25 1.03 -7.52 -8.69
C TRP A 25 0.47 -8.79 -8.01
N ALA A 26 -0.56 -9.41 -8.62
CA ALA A 26 -1.19 -10.60 -8.07
C ALA A 26 -0.23 -11.81 -8.06
N LEU A 27 0.51 -12.01 -9.16
CA LEU A 27 1.48 -13.08 -9.31
C LEU A 27 2.60 -12.96 -8.28
N LEU A 28 3.20 -11.78 -8.12
CA LEU A 28 4.28 -11.57 -7.16
C LEU A 28 3.81 -11.82 -5.72
N TYR A 29 2.61 -11.35 -5.37
CA TYR A 29 2.02 -11.59 -4.05
C TYR A 29 1.78 -13.08 -3.78
N VAL A 30 1.17 -13.80 -4.72
CA VAL A 30 0.93 -15.25 -4.58
C VAL A 30 2.26 -16.01 -4.51
N LEU A 31 3.20 -15.68 -5.39
CA LEU A 31 4.50 -16.34 -5.46
C LEU A 31 5.29 -16.17 -4.15
N ILE A 32 5.35 -14.96 -3.59
CA ILE A 32 6.06 -14.75 -2.32
C ILE A 32 5.39 -15.47 -1.16
N MET A 33 4.05 -15.52 -1.12
CA MET A 33 3.32 -16.27 -0.09
C MET A 33 3.63 -17.78 -0.16
N ILE A 34 3.72 -18.34 -1.37
CA ILE A 34 4.14 -19.73 -1.57
C ILE A 34 5.59 -19.94 -1.14
N ILE A 35 6.51 -19.05 -1.53
CA ILE A 35 7.93 -19.14 -1.12
C ILE A 35 8.05 -19.17 0.40
N ILE A 36 7.32 -18.30 1.11
CA ILE A 36 7.35 -18.25 2.58
C ILE A 36 6.82 -19.56 3.19
N CYS A 37 5.82 -20.18 2.57
CA CYS A 37 5.35 -21.50 2.98
C CYS A 37 6.41 -22.60 2.82
N MET A 38 7.32 -22.46 1.85
CA MET A 38 8.39 -23.43 1.59
C MET A 38 9.65 -23.19 2.44
N ILE A 39 9.86 -21.97 2.92
CA ILE A 39 11.02 -21.64 3.75
C ILE A 39 10.83 -22.24 5.14
N ASN A 40 11.61 -23.28 5.43
CA ASN A 40 11.84 -23.74 6.80
C ASN A 40 13.08 -23.01 7.32
N ILE A 41 12.88 -22.01 8.18
CA ILE A 41 14.00 -21.28 8.79
C ILE A 41 14.67 -22.26 9.77
N GLY A 42 15.75 -22.91 9.34
CA GLY A 42 16.47 -23.93 10.13
C GLY A 42 17.29 -23.36 11.29
N LEU A 43 16.80 -22.30 11.96
CA LEU A 43 17.36 -21.80 13.21
C LEU A 43 16.77 -22.63 14.37
N PRO A 44 17.59 -23.24 15.24
CA PRO A 44 17.08 -23.96 16.40
C PRO A 44 16.25 -23.01 17.28
N GLY A 45 14.94 -23.24 17.34
CA GLY A 45 13.99 -22.45 18.13
C GLY A 45 13.10 -21.46 17.36
N ILE A 46 13.30 -21.26 16.06
CA ILE A 46 12.44 -20.39 15.22
C ILE A 46 11.79 -21.22 14.13
N GLU A 47 10.67 -21.87 14.43
CA GLU A 47 9.85 -22.48 13.39
C GLU A 47 9.08 -21.38 12.63
N SER A 48 9.05 -21.43 11.30
CA SER A 48 8.28 -20.49 10.46
C SER A 48 6.77 -20.78 10.47
N LYS A 49 6.40 -22.00 10.88
CA LYS A 49 5.02 -22.53 10.85
C LYS A 49 4.01 -21.78 11.71
N PRO A 50 4.31 -21.28 12.93
CA PRO A 50 3.35 -20.56 13.76
C PRO A 50 2.85 -19.24 13.14
N TYR A 51 3.61 -18.62 12.24
CA TYR A 51 3.24 -17.33 11.63
C TYR A 51 2.30 -17.47 10.42
N LEU A 52 2.19 -18.69 9.88
CA LEU A 52 1.24 -19.04 8.83
C LEU A 52 -0.09 -19.53 9.39
N GLN A 53 -0.21 -19.63 10.72
CA GLN A 53 -1.42 -20.03 11.42
C GLN A 53 -2.32 -18.83 11.71
N PHE A 54 -3.61 -19.08 11.90
CA PHE A 54 -4.51 -18.07 12.45
C PHE A 54 -4.14 -17.77 13.91
N PRO A 55 -4.16 -16.49 14.34
CA PRO A 55 -4.55 -15.29 13.59
C PRO A 55 -3.41 -14.57 12.83
N GLN A 56 -2.16 -15.03 12.97
CA GLN A 56 -0.98 -14.30 12.51
C GLN A 56 -0.85 -14.23 10.98
N VAL A 57 -1.45 -15.19 10.25
CA VAL A 57 -1.49 -15.20 8.78
C VAL A 57 -2.07 -13.91 8.19
N TRP A 58 -2.99 -13.24 8.90
CA TRP A 58 -3.55 -11.95 8.46
C TRP A 58 -2.51 -10.83 8.50
N SER A 59 -1.71 -10.77 9.58
CA SER A 59 -0.63 -9.78 9.70
C SER A 59 0.45 -10.03 8.66
N MET A 60 0.82 -11.29 8.45
CA MET A 60 1.84 -11.66 7.47
C MET A 60 1.39 -11.35 6.04
N GLY A 61 0.18 -11.78 5.65
CA GLY A 61 -0.35 -11.53 4.31
C GLY A 61 -0.51 -10.04 3.99
N THR A 62 -1.05 -9.25 4.92
CA THR A 62 -1.23 -7.80 4.72
C THR A 62 0.10 -7.06 4.68
N TRP A 63 1.06 -7.43 5.52
CA TRP A 63 2.41 -6.86 5.49
C TRP A 63 3.13 -7.16 4.17
N ILE A 64 3.08 -8.39 3.68
CA ILE A 64 3.66 -8.78 2.39
C ILE A 64 2.98 -8.04 1.23
N ALA A 65 1.64 -7.97 1.25
CA ALA A 65 0.88 -7.28 0.23
C ALA A 65 1.24 -5.78 0.16
N SER A 66 1.59 -5.17 1.30
CA SER A 66 1.95 -3.76 1.38
C SER A 66 3.15 -3.38 0.51
N PHE A 67 4.15 -4.27 0.37
CA PHE A 67 5.32 -4.04 -0.48
C PHE A 67 4.93 -3.87 -1.95
N PHE A 68 3.88 -4.57 -2.38
CA PHE A 68 3.40 -4.51 -3.76
C PHE A 68 2.41 -3.37 -4.00
N ASN A 69 1.99 -2.62 -2.97
CA ASN A 69 1.11 -1.45 -3.16
C ASN A 69 1.74 -0.36 -4.05
N LEU A 70 3.08 -0.34 -4.17
CA LEU A 70 3.77 0.52 -5.12
C LEU A 70 3.31 0.24 -6.56
N LEU A 71 3.10 -1.04 -6.94
CA LEU A 71 2.59 -1.40 -8.26
C LEU A 71 1.15 -0.90 -8.47
N LEU A 72 0.29 -0.95 -7.43
CA LEU A 72 -1.07 -0.37 -7.50
C LEU A 72 -1.01 1.15 -7.76
N GLY A 73 -0.09 1.85 -7.09
CA GLY A 73 0.22 3.26 -7.37
C GLY A 73 0.64 3.49 -8.83
N ILE A 74 1.50 2.63 -9.38
CA ILE A 74 1.93 2.69 -10.79
C ILE A 74 0.76 2.47 -11.76
N ILE A 75 -0.15 1.52 -11.48
CA ILE A 75 -1.37 1.34 -12.30
C ILE A 75 -2.15 2.65 -12.37
N MET A 76 -2.32 3.32 -11.23
CA MET A 76 -3.02 4.59 -11.17
C MET A 76 -2.30 5.69 -11.96
N ILE A 77 -0.98 5.75 -11.85
CA ILE A 77 -0.15 6.71 -12.60
C ILE A 77 -0.30 6.49 -14.10
N VAL A 78 -0.20 5.24 -14.58
CA VAL A 78 -0.32 4.91 -16.01
C VAL A 78 -1.72 5.24 -16.53
N SER A 79 -2.77 4.87 -15.78
CA SER A 79 -4.15 5.17 -16.14
C SER A 79 -4.36 6.67 -16.33
N VAL A 80 -3.92 7.48 -15.36
CA VAL A 80 -4.08 8.94 -15.41
C VAL A 80 -3.19 9.60 -16.47
N SER A 81 -1.95 9.16 -16.62
CA SER A 81 -1.01 9.72 -17.60
C SER A 81 -1.43 9.42 -19.03
N ASN A 82 -1.97 8.23 -19.30
CA ASN A 82 -2.49 7.87 -20.62
C ASN A 82 -3.63 8.80 -21.05
N GLU A 83 -4.51 9.19 -20.12
CA GLU A 83 -5.58 10.14 -20.45
C GLU A 83 -5.06 11.54 -20.83
N PHE A 84 -3.95 11.98 -20.23
CA PHE A 84 -3.30 13.22 -20.64
C PHE A 84 -2.63 13.09 -22.01
N ALA A 85 -1.94 11.97 -22.26
CA ALA A 85 -1.26 11.71 -23.53
C ALA A 85 -2.26 11.64 -24.70
N PHE A 86 -3.37 10.92 -24.52
CA PHE A 86 -4.40 10.74 -25.55
C PHE A 86 -5.48 11.83 -25.53
N LYS A 87 -5.33 12.87 -24.69
CA LYS A 87 -6.30 13.97 -24.53
C LYS A 87 -7.73 13.49 -24.24
N THR A 88 -7.87 12.31 -23.62
CA THR A 88 -9.16 11.67 -23.36
C THR A 88 -10.03 12.51 -22.43
N PHE A 89 -9.41 13.26 -21.51
CA PHE A 89 -10.11 14.24 -20.67
C PHE A 89 -10.94 15.24 -21.50
N ARG A 90 -10.34 15.79 -22.55
CA ARG A 90 -11.00 16.77 -23.42
C ARG A 90 -12.13 16.12 -24.21
N SER A 91 -11.90 14.93 -24.77
CA SER A 91 -12.93 14.19 -25.50
C SER A 91 -14.12 13.83 -24.63
N GLN A 92 -13.89 13.41 -23.37
CA GLN A 92 -14.97 13.11 -22.44
C GLN A 92 -15.76 14.35 -22.02
N MET A 93 -15.09 15.50 -21.84
CA MET A 93 -15.77 16.77 -21.59
C MET A 93 -16.66 17.20 -22.77
N ILE A 94 -16.19 17.00 -24.01
CA ILE A 94 -16.98 17.25 -25.22
C ILE A 94 -18.22 16.33 -25.27
N CYS A 95 -18.08 15.08 -24.82
CA CYS A 95 -19.19 14.13 -24.70
C CYS A 95 -20.13 14.40 -23.50
N GLY A 96 -20.00 15.54 -22.82
CA GLY A 96 -20.92 15.99 -21.78
C GLY A 96 -20.59 15.56 -20.35
N LEU A 97 -19.42 14.97 -20.09
CA LEU A 97 -18.98 14.68 -18.72
C LEU A 97 -18.44 15.94 -18.03
N THR A 98 -18.91 16.19 -16.82
CA THR A 98 -18.38 17.30 -16.00
C THR A 98 -17.05 16.91 -15.39
N ARG A 99 -16.18 17.91 -15.12
CA ARG A 99 -14.87 17.69 -14.46
C ARG A 99 -14.99 16.93 -13.14
N ASN A 100 -16.06 17.19 -12.38
CA ASN A 100 -16.33 16.50 -11.11
C ASN A 100 -16.66 15.02 -11.31
N GLN A 101 -17.40 14.68 -12.37
CA GLN A 101 -17.70 13.29 -12.70
C GLN A 101 -16.42 12.55 -13.12
N LEU A 102 -15.54 13.18 -13.90
CA LEU A 102 -14.27 12.55 -14.29
C LEU A 102 -13.40 12.19 -13.08
N ILE A 103 -13.30 13.08 -12.11
CA ILE A 103 -12.51 12.83 -10.90
C ILE A 103 -13.19 11.80 -10.00
N ALA A 104 -14.51 11.85 -9.86
CA ALA A 104 -15.28 10.82 -9.14
C ALA A 104 -15.09 9.42 -9.76
N GLY A 105 -14.98 9.34 -11.09
CA GLY A 105 -14.67 8.10 -11.80
C GLY A 105 -13.33 7.51 -11.38
N LYS A 106 -12.29 8.35 -11.26
CA LYS A 106 -10.98 7.94 -10.77
C LYS A 106 -11.02 7.43 -9.33
N GLY A 107 -11.75 8.12 -8.46
CA GLY A 107 -11.91 7.68 -7.06
C GLY A 107 -12.59 6.32 -6.97
N LEU A 108 -13.65 6.11 -7.76
CA LEU A 108 -14.32 4.81 -7.85
C LEU A 108 -13.41 3.71 -8.41
N PHE A 109 -12.59 4.03 -9.41
CA PHE A 109 -11.61 3.10 -9.95
C PHE A 109 -10.53 2.71 -8.91
N THR A 110 -10.04 3.70 -8.13
CA THR A 110 -9.13 3.46 -7.00
C THR A 110 -9.76 2.53 -5.96
N ILE A 111 -11.01 2.77 -5.58
CA ILE A 111 -11.73 1.91 -4.62
C ILE A 111 -11.86 0.48 -5.18
N LEU A 112 -12.24 0.34 -6.45
CA LEU A 112 -12.39 -0.98 -7.09
C LEU A 112 -11.07 -1.75 -7.11
N LEU A 113 -9.96 -1.10 -7.46
CA LEU A 113 -8.63 -1.72 -7.43
C LEU A 113 -8.20 -2.13 -6.02
N ALA A 114 -8.50 -1.30 -5.02
CA ALA A 114 -8.22 -1.63 -3.62
C ALA A 114 -9.07 -2.81 -3.13
N VAL A 115 -10.34 -2.91 -3.55
CA VAL A 115 -11.18 -4.07 -3.25
C VAL A 115 -10.62 -5.32 -3.93
N PHE A 116 -10.22 -5.22 -5.20
CA PHE A 116 -9.62 -6.32 -5.94
C PHE A 116 -8.35 -6.85 -5.23
N SER A 117 -7.44 -5.95 -4.82
CA SER A 117 -6.24 -6.35 -4.09
C SER A 117 -6.57 -6.96 -2.73
N MET A 118 -7.48 -6.35 -1.97
CA MET A 118 -7.93 -6.88 -0.68
C MET A 118 -8.54 -8.28 -0.80
N VAL A 119 -9.34 -8.55 -1.84
CA VAL A 119 -9.94 -9.87 -2.06
C VAL A 119 -8.88 -10.92 -2.36
N ILE A 120 -7.86 -10.60 -3.16
CA ILE A 120 -6.76 -11.52 -3.43
C ILE A 120 -5.97 -11.82 -2.15
N VAL A 121 -5.64 -10.79 -1.37
CA VAL A 121 -4.97 -10.95 -0.08
C VAL A 121 -5.79 -11.82 0.86
N PHE A 122 -7.09 -11.57 0.95
CA PHE A 122 -8.03 -12.34 1.75
C PHE A 122 -8.05 -13.81 1.36
N LEU A 123 -8.25 -14.12 0.07
CA LEU A 123 -8.36 -15.50 -0.40
C LEU A 123 -7.06 -16.29 -0.18
N VAL A 124 -5.91 -15.69 -0.50
CA VAL A 124 -4.61 -16.36 -0.34
C VAL A 124 -4.29 -16.58 1.14
N SER A 125 -4.45 -15.57 1.99
CA SER A 125 -4.23 -15.71 3.44
C SER A 125 -5.20 -16.69 4.08
N LEU A 126 -6.45 -16.74 3.63
CA LEU A 126 -7.45 -17.69 4.12
C LEU A 126 -7.06 -19.13 3.75
N VAL A 127 -6.70 -19.39 2.49
CA VAL A 127 -6.29 -20.73 2.03
C VAL A 127 -5.05 -21.20 2.81
N ILE A 128 -4.03 -20.35 2.94
CA ILE A 128 -2.81 -20.68 3.70
C ILE A 128 -3.14 -20.91 5.18
N GLY A 129 -3.92 -20.03 5.80
CA GLY A 129 -4.31 -20.17 7.20
C GLY A 129 -5.03 -21.49 7.46
N ILE A 130 -5.93 -21.93 6.57
CA ILE A 130 -6.63 -23.22 6.70
C ILE A 130 -5.67 -24.41 6.58
N ILE A 131 -4.68 -24.34 5.70
CA ILE A 131 -3.72 -25.43 5.48
C ILE A 131 -2.79 -25.61 6.69
N TYR A 132 -2.33 -24.52 7.31
CA TYR A 132 -1.30 -24.56 8.35
C TYR A 132 -1.85 -24.55 9.79
N THR A 133 -3.10 -24.15 10.00
CA THR A 133 -3.72 -24.08 11.34
C THR A 133 -4.32 -25.43 11.73
N ASN A 134 -3.89 -25.96 12.87
CA ASN A 134 -4.59 -27.08 13.51
C ASN A 134 -5.80 -26.53 14.29
N PHE A 135 -7.01 -26.85 13.83
CA PHE A 135 -8.25 -26.39 14.47
C PHE A 135 -8.49 -27.13 15.78
N GLY A 136 -7.97 -26.58 16.88
CA GLY A 136 -8.29 -26.96 18.27
C GLY A 136 -9.40 -26.11 18.88
N SER A 137 -9.58 -26.19 20.20
CA SER A 137 -10.66 -25.49 20.93
C SER A 137 -10.51 -23.97 21.05
N GLU A 138 -9.33 -23.40 20.72
CA GLU A 138 -9.03 -21.97 20.93
C GLU A 138 -8.61 -21.20 19.65
N THR A 139 -8.84 -21.75 18.45
CA THR A 139 -8.42 -21.07 17.21
C THR A 139 -9.40 -19.99 16.74
N SER A 140 -9.07 -18.73 17.03
CA SER A 140 -9.82 -17.56 16.53
C SER A 140 -9.42 -17.20 15.11
N ILE A 141 -10.14 -17.72 14.11
CA ILE A 141 -9.87 -17.46 12.67
C ILE A 141 -9.93 -15.97 12.33
N PHE A 142 -10.88 -15.23 12.92
CA PHE A 142 -11.14 -13.82 12.58
C PHE A 142 -10.39 -12.82 13.45
N GLU A 143 -9.64 -13.28 14.44
CA GLU A 143 -8.78 -12.40 15.22
C GLU A 143 -7.71 -11.78 14.30
N LYS A 144 -7.41 -10.49 14.47
CA LYS A 144 -6.56 -9.67 13.57
C LYS A 144 -7.05 -9.49 12.11
N SER A 145 -8.22 -10.00 11.72
CA SER A 145 -8.77 -9.78 10.37
C SER A 145 -9.03 -8.30 10.02
N TYR A 146 -9.14 -7.42 11.01
CA TYR A 146 -9.25 -5.97 10.80
C TYR A 146 -8.05 -5.40 10.02
N LEU A 147 -6.89 -6.07 10.04
CA LEU A 147 -5.71 -5.69 9.27
C LEU A 147 -5.95 -5.69 7.76
N LEU A 148 -6.90 -6.49 7.24
CA LEU A 148 -7.25 -6.39 5.81
C LEU A 148 -7.88 -5.04 5.47
N LEU A 149 -8.70 -4.49 6.37
CA LEU A 149 -9.31 -3.18 6.19
C LEU A 149 -8.26 -2.07 6.31
N VAL A 150 -7.27 -2.25 7.19
CA VAL A 150 -6.11 -1.35 7.29
C VAL A 150 -5.30 -1.39 5.99
N TYR A 151 -5.03 -2.58 5.44
CA TYR A 151 -4.39 -2.75 4.13
C TYR A 151 -5.19 -2.11 3.00
N PHE A 152 -6.52 -2.23 3.01
CA PHE A 152 -7.38 -1.57 2.01
C PHE A 152 -7.21 -0.05 2.02
N ILE A 153 -7.17 0.58 3.20
CA ILE A 153 -6.89 2.02 3.34
C ILE A 153 -5.49 2.35 2.81
N GLN A 154 -4.50 1.52 3.14
CA GLN A 154 -3.13 1.68 2.66
C GLN A 154 -3.06 1.66 1.13
N ALA A 155 -3.69 0.68 0.48
CA ALA A 155 -3.72 0.57 -0.97
C ALA A 155 -4.34 1.83 -1.62
N ILE A 156 -5.41 2.38 -1.03
CA ILE A 156 -6.00 3.66 -1.47
C ILE A 156 -5.01 4.82 -1.31
N ALA A 157 -4.27 4.88 -0.20
CA ALA A 157 -3.27 5.94 0.04
C ALA A 157 -2.15 5.94 -1.01
N TYR A 158 -1.59 4.78 -1.34
CA TYR A 158 -0.59 4.64 -2.41
C TYR A 158 -1.13 5.10 -3.77
N MET A 159 -2.35 4.69 -4.12
CA MET A 159 -2.98 5.10 -5.38
C MET A 159 -3.37 6.58 -5.42
N ALA A 160 -3.85 7.14 -4.30
CA ALA A 160 -4.19 8.56 -4.19
C ALA A 160 -2.95 9.44 -4.38
N MET A 161 -1.84 9.03 -3.77
CA MET A 161 -0.54 9.68 -3.94
C MET A 161 0.00 9.54 -5.37
N GLY A 162 -0.11 8.34 -5.97
CA GLY A 162 0.24 8.13 -7.37
C GLY A 162 -0.58 9.01 -8.33
N LEU A 163 -1.89 9.11 -8.10
CA LEU A 163 -2.78 10.01 -8.83
C LEU A 163 -2.32 11.47 -8.70
N PHE A 164 -1.97 11.93 -7.50
CA PHE A 164 -1.51 13.29 -7.27
C PHE A 164 -0.24 13.62 -8.08
N ILE A 165 0.76 12.74 -8.04
CA ILE A 165 2.00 12.91 -8.81
C ILE A 165 1.72 12.90 -10.31
N ALA A 166 0.90 11.96 -10.79
CA ALA A 166 0.54 11.86 -12.20
C ALA A 166 -0.19 13.11 -12.73
N VAL A 167 -1.04 13.73 -11.90
CA VAL A 167 -1.76 14.97 -12.24
C VAL A 167 -0.81 16.17 -12.32
N ILE A 168 0.23 16.20 -11.49
CA ILE A 168 1.24 17.26 -11.53
C ILE A 168 2.08 17.16 -12.81
N ILE A 169 2.61 15.97 -13.09
CA ILE A 169 3.65 15.75 -14.11
C ILE A 169 3.08 15.48 -15.52
N ARG A 170 1.93 14.81 -15.63
CA ARG A 170 1.22 14.50 -16.90
C ARG A 170 1.99 13.64 -17.91
N ASN A 171 3.10 13.02 -17.50
CA ASN A 171 3.88 12.09 -18.29
C ASN A 171 4.08 10.80 -17.49
N ALA A 172 3.77 9.64 -18.08
CA ALA A 172 3.80 8.36 -17.38
C ALA A 172 5.19 8.04 -16.81
N ALA A 173 6.25 8.11 -17.63
CA ALA A 173 7.60 7.74 -17.23
C ALA A 173 8.14 8.66 -16.12
N LEU A 174 7.99 9.98 -16.28
CA LEU A 174 8.42 10.96 -15.28
C LEU A 174 7.62 10.85 -13.98
N SER A 175 6.33 10.50 -14.05
CA SER A 175 5.49 10.31 -12.88
C SER A 175 5.87 9.06 -12.10
N ILE A 176 6.12 7.95 -12.79
CA ILE A 176 6.60 6.70 -12.18
C ILE A 176 7.96 6.94 -11.52
N LEU A 177 8.90 7.58 -12.23
CA LEU A 177 10.21 7.91 -11.68
C LEU A 177 10.10 8.77 -10.42
N THR A 178 9.26 9.82 -10.46
CA THR A 178 9.04 10.70 -9.31
C THR A 178 8.38 9.97 -8.14
N PHE A 179 7.41 9.10 -8.42
CA PHE A 179 6.75 8.29 -7.40
C PHE A 179 7.72 7.34 -6.70
N ILE A 180 8.55 6.62 -7.46
CA ILE A 180 9.59 5.75 -6.90
C ILE A 180 10.60 6.57 -6.10
N LEU A 181 11.13 7.66 -6.67
CA LEU A 181 12.10 8.52 -5.98
C LEU A 181 11.53 9.13 -4.71
N TYR A 182 10.24 9.44 -4.68
CA TYR A 182 9.58 9.94 -3.47
C TYR A 182 9.58 8.89 -2.34
N PHE A 183 9.15 7.66 -2.66
CA PHE A 183 9.17 6.55 -1.71
C PHE A 183 10.59 6.16 -1.28
N PHE A 184 11.55 6.20 -2.21
CA PHE A 184 12.95 5.92 -1.95
C PHE A 184 13.82 6.62 -3.01
N PRO A 185 14.70 7.59 -2.66
CA PRO A 185 15.16 7.98 -1.33
C PRO A 185 14.69 9.36 -0.83
N MET A 186 13.90 10.10 -1.62
CA MET A 186 13.65 11.54 -1.39
C MET A 186 13.01 11.83 -0.03
N GLU A 187 11.97 11.11 0.37
CA GLU A 187 11.36 11.31 1.68
C GLU A 187 12.34 10.96 2.82
N PHE A 188 13.14 9.90 2.66
CA PHE A 188 14.14 9.53 3.65
C PHE A 188 15.15 10.66 3.87
N ILE A 189 15.64 11.26 2.79
CA ILE A 189 16.57 12.40 2.83
C ILE A 189 15.90 13.62 3.49
N LEU A 190 14.67 13.96 3.12
CA LEU A 190 13.93 15.09 3.68
C LEU A 190 13.73 14.95 5.20
N ARG A 191 13.44 13.74 5.67
CA ARG A 191 13.27 13.45 7.10
C ARG A 191 14.56 13.67 7.89
N SER A 192 15.72 13.30 7.34
CA SER A 192 17.01 13.45 8.01
C SER A 192 17.37 14.91 8.36
N PHE A 193 16.76 15.90 7.71
CA PHE A 193 16.98 17.32 7.99
C PHE A 193 15.98 17.94 8.98
N LEU A 194 15.00 17.17 9.47
CA LEU A 194 13.90 17.69 10.31
C LEU A 194 13.94 17.11 11.73
N PRO A 195 13.32 17.78 12.72
CA PRO A 195 13.20 17.26 14.08
C PRO A 195 12.42 15.94 14.11
N GLU A 196 12.81 15.01 15.00
CA GLU A 196 12.21 13.67 15.12
C GLU A 196 10.68 13.68 15.25
N THR A 197 10.13 14.66 15.97
CA THR A 197 8.67 14.82 16.15
C THR A 197 7.94 15.01 14.82
N VAL A 198 8.56 15.66 13.83
CA VAL A 198 7.96 15.91 12.51
C VAL A 198 8.23 14.74 11.56
N GLN A 199 9.37 14.06 11.70
CA GLN A 199 9.76 12.93 10.85
C GLN A 199 8.71 11.82 10.84
N GLN A 200 8.06 11.60 11.99
CA GLN A 200 7.05 10.57 12.17
C GLN A 200 5.76 10.83 11.35
N PHE A 201 5.48 12.09 11.02
CA PHE A 201 4.25 12.46 10.32
C PHE A 201 4.39 12.50 8.80
N PHE A 202 5.55 12.13 8.25
CA PHE A 202 5.73 12.16 6.81
C PHE A 202 4.83 11.14 6.09
N PRO A 203 4.31 11.48 4.89
CA PRO A 203 3.25 10.73 4.25
C PRO A 203 3.66 9.29 3.93
N VAL A 204 4.84 9.03 3.34
CA VAL A 204 5.27 7.65 3.06
C VAL A 204 5.53 6.91 4.37
N LYS A 205 6.13 7.53 5.38
CA LYS A 205 6.37 6.89 6.69
C LYS A 205 5.07 6.41 7.33
N ILE A 206 4.06 7.27 7.42
CA ILE A 206 2.76 6.91 7.97
C ILE A 206 2.10 5.84 7.09
N ILE A 207 2.09 6.05 5.78
CA ILE A 207 1.42 5.15 4.85
C ILE A 207 2.06 3.75 4.86
N SER A 208 3.38 3.64 4.94
CA SER A 208 4.08 2.36 5.04
C SER A 208 3.87 1.68 6.39
N ASN A 209 3.76 2.46 7.47
CA ASN A 209 3.59 1.94 8.83
C ASN A 209 2.15 1.50 9.15
N LEU A 210 1.17 1.70 8.25
CA LEU A 210 -0.20 1.20 8.40
C LEU A 210 -0.25 -0.32 8.61
N THR A 211 0.61 -1.05 7.93
CA THR A 211 0.79 -2.50 8.10
C THR A 211 2.13 -2.74 8.78
N PRO A 212 2.19 -2.72 10.14
CA PRO A 212 3.43 -2.95 10.85
C PRO A 212 3.96 -4.36 10.53
N SER A 213 5.27 -4.53 10.66
CA SER A 213 5.89 -5.84 10.47
C SER A 213 5.31 -6.86 11.46
N PRO A 214 5.11 -8.12 11.05
CA PRO A 214 4.70 -9.18 11.96
C PRO A 214 5.67 -9.32 13.14
N ASP A 215 5.15 -9.81 14.26
CA ASP A 215 5.84 -9.93 15.56
C ASP A 215 7.22 -10.63 15.44
N ILE A 216 7.38 -11.57 14.49
CA ILE A 216 8.67 -12.26 14.21
C ILE A 216 9.82 -11.29 13.89
N PHE A 217 9.53 -10.24 13.14
CA PHE A 217 10.52 -9.25 12.70
C PHE A 217 10.72 -8.16 13.76
N GLN A 218 9.77 -7.99 14.67
CA GLN A 218 9.90 -7.08 15.81
C GLN A 218 10.82 -7.66 16.88
N LEU A 219 10.79 -8.98 17.12
CA LEU A 219 11.77 -9.62 18.02
C LEU A 219 13.22 -9.48 17.52
N SER A 220 13.46 -9.53 16.20
CA SER A 220 14.77 -9.21 15.64
C SER A 220 15.14 -7.72 15.69
N ALA A 221 14.16 -6.85 15.96
CA ALA A 221 14.32 -5.40 16.13
C ALA A 221 14.31 -4.95 17.60
N SER A 222 14.32 -5.90 18.56
CA SER A 222 14.63 -5.62 19.96
C SER A 222 15.92 -4.81 20.06
N PRO A 223 16.06 -3.86 21.01
CA PRO A 223 17.31 -3.14 21.20
C PRO A 223 18.42 -4.18 21.36
N GLN A 224 19.34 -4.22 20.40
CA GLN A 224 20.49 -5.09 20.51
C GLN A 224 21.22 -4.69 21.78
N MET A 225 21.46 -5.68 22.65
CA MET A 225 22.26 -5.50 23.86
C MET A 225 23.67 -5.13 23.38
N VAL A 226 24.00 -3.84 23.39
CA VAL A 226 25.34 -3.38 23.01
C VAL A 226 26.22 -3.54 24.24
N THR A 227 27.12 -4.52 24.21
CA THR A 227 28.19 -4.63 25.19
C THR A 227 29.24 -3.59 24.85
N ASN A 228 29.34 -2.55 25.68
CA ASN A 228 30.47 -1.63 25.63
C ASN A 228 31.76 -2.39 26.03
N ILE A 229 32.92 -1.91 25.57
CA ILE A 229 34.25 -2.50 25.81
C ILE A 229 34.54 -2.71 27.32
N ASN A 230 33.83 -2.00 28.20
CA ASN A 230 33.93 -2.09 29.66
C ASN A 230 32.95 -3.10 30.31
N GLY A 231 32.32 -3.99 29.55
CA GLY A 231 31.43 -5.04 30.08
C GLY A 231 30.08 -4.54 30.61
N GLN A 232 29.75 -3.26 30.41
CA GLN A 232 28.44 -2.72 30.71
C GLN A 232 27.50 -3.00 29.54
N ILE A 233 26.42 -3.71 29.83
CA ILE A 233 25.31 -3.94 28.93
C ILE A 233 24.48 -2.65 28.94
N SER A 234 24.49 -1.90 27.85
CA SER A 234 23.59 -0.77 27.66
C SER A 234 22.49 -1.20 26.71
N GLU A 235 21.23 -0.93 27.07
CA GLU A 235 20.12 -1.02 26.13
C GLU A 235 20.42 -0.05 24.99
N GLY A 236 20.54 -0.57 23.76
CA GLY A 236 20.58 0.29 22.57
C GLY A 236 19.37 1.22 22.58
N ALA A 237 19.53 2.42 22.02
CA ALA A 237 18.47 3.43 21.98
C ALA A 237 17.13 2.78 21.63
N PRO A 238 16.06 3.01 22.42
CA PRO A 238 14.78 2.38 22.17
C PRO A 238 14.37 2.66 20.72
N PRO A 239 13.86 1.66 19.98
CA PRO A 239 13.28 1.94 18.67
C PRO A 239 12.27 3.08 18.85
N VAL A 240 12.45 4.13 18.03
CA VAL A 240 11.61 5.35 18.06
C VAL A 240 10.16 4.91 18.23
N ALA A 241 9.52 5.34 19.33
CA ALA A 241 8.19 4.87 19.70
C ALA A 241 7.25 5.00 18.49
N ASP A 242 6.89 3.86 17.91
CA ASP A 242 5.99 3.83 16.76
C ASP A 242 4.65 4.41 17.20
N LEU A 243 4.09 5.28 16.35
CA LEU A 243 2.78 5.88 16.64
C LEU A 243 1.76 4.75 16.81
N PRO A 244 0.80 4.90 17.74
CA PRO A 244 -0.25 3.93 17.88
C PRO A 244 -1.08 3.86 16.59
N LEU A 245 -1.52 2.65 16.23
CA LEU A 245 -2.16 2.36 14.94
C LEU A 245 -3.38 3.26 14.64
N ASN A 246 -4.10 3.67 15.68
CA ASN A 246 -5.24 4.58 15.57
C ASN A 246 -4.84 5.96 15.02
N ILE A 247 -3.72 6.53 15.47
CA ILE A 247 -3.23 7.82 14.98
C ILE A 247 -2.74 7.66 13.53
N ILE A 248 -1.99 6.59 13.24
CA ILE A 248 -1.50 6.30 11.88
C ILE A 248 -2.68 6.21 10.90
N LEU A 249 -3.75 5.52 11.28
CA LEU A 249 -4.94 5.36 10.44
C LEU A 249 -5.65 6.70 10.19
N ILE A 250 -5.86 7.51 11.23
CA ILE A 250 -6.49 8.84 11.10
C ILE A 250 -5.68 9.73 10.16
N VAL A 251 -4.36 9.81 10.36
CA VAL A 251 -3.51 10.68 9.56
C VAL A 251 -3.39 10.16 8.12
N SER A 252 -3.38 8.84 7.90
CA SER A 252 -3.41 8.25 6.55
C SER A 252 -4.68 8.63 5.79
N ILE A 253 -5.85 8.57 6.45
CA ILE A 253 -7.11 9.01 5.85
C ILE A 253 -7.05 10.51 5.52
N ALA A 254 -6.50 11.32 6.41
CA ALA A 254 -6.30 12.74 6.13
C ALA A 254 -5.42 12.95 4.88
N TYR A 255 -4.33 12.19 4.72
CA TYR A 255 -3.49 12.25 3.52
C TYR A 255 -4.22 11.82 2.25
N ILE A 256 -5.04 10.77 2.30
CA ILE A 256 -5.88 10.36 1.15
C ILE A 256 -6.76 11.53 0.70
N VAL A 257 -7.45 12.17 1.65
CA VAL A 257 -8.32 13.32 1.37
C VAL A 257 -7.52 14.49 0.81
N ILE A 258 -6.37 14.80 1.38
CA ILE A 258 -5.48 15.88 0.93
C ILE A 258 -4.99 15.62 -0.50
N PHE A 259 -4.44 14.44 -0.80
CA PHE A 259 -3.95 14.10 -2.13
C PHE A 259 -5.06 14.13 -3.17
N TYR A 260 -6.22 13.59 -2.84
CA TYR A 260 -7.37 13.62 -3.74
C TYR A 260 -7.86 15.06 -3.98
N ALA A 261 -8.04 15.86 -2.92
CA ALA A 261 -8.47 17.25 -3.02
C ALA A 261 -7.48 18.13 -3.77
N ALA A 262 -6.17 17.96 -3.53
CA ALA A 262 -5.11 18.67 -4.23
C ALA A 262 -5.15 18.33 -5.74
N SER A 263 -5.36 17.05 -6.06
CA SER A 263 -5.51 16.60 -7.45
C SER A 263 -6.74 17.21 -8.13
N VAL A 264 -7.88 17.27 -7.44
CA VAL A 264 -9.10 17.94 -7.92
C VAL A 264 -8.82 19.42 -8.21
N MET A 265 -8.16 20.11 -7.27
CA MET A 265 -7.86 21.54 -7.39
C MET A 265 -6.95 21.81 -8.59
N ILE A 266 -5.93 20.97 -8.81
CA ILE A 266 -5.01 21.08 -9.95
C ILE A 266 -5.76 20.85 -11.28
N ILE A 267 -6.59 19.81 -11.36
CA ILE A 267 -7.40 19.52 -12.56
C ILE A 267 -8.39 20.64 -12.86
N ARG A 268 -8.96 21.29 -11.83
CA ARG A 268 -9.90 22.40 -12.01
C ARG A 268 -9.23 23.68 -12.49
N LYS A 269 -8.06 24.01 -11.94
CA LYS A 269 -7.33 25.26 -12.25
C LYS A 269 -6.60 25.22 -13.58
N ARG A 270 -6.19 24.04 -14.03
CA ARG A 270 -5.44 23.91 -15.29
C ARG A 270 -6.40 23.76 -16.47
N ASN A 271 -6.13 24.49 -17.56
CA ASN A 271 -6.79 24.24 -18.84
C ASN A 271 -6.32 22.87 -19.37
N LEU A 272 -7.29 22.00 -19.66
CA LEU A 272 -7.12 20.64 -20.18
C LEU A 272 -7.61 20.59 -21.63
#